data_AF-A0A2V9GBY0-F1
#
_entry.id   AF-A0A2V9GBY0-F1
#
_cell.length_a   1.000
_cell.length_b   1.000
_cell.length_c   1.000
_cell.angle_alpha   90.00
_cell.angle_beta   90.00
_cell.angle_gamma   90.00
#
_symmetry.space_group_name_H-M   'P 1'
#
loop_
_entity.id
_entity.type
_entity.pdbx_description
1 polymer ?
#
loop_
_entity_poly.entity_id
_entity_poly.type
_entity_poly.pdbx_seq_one_letter_code
_entity_poly.pdbx_strand_id
1 'polypeptide(L)'
;MVELSPQQMQIIERLFEAGFRQIAIPPYESALCMKKGDCAAVLAAVPGGGIKLLAPPAYLVEGNLSVKLKCGSAQVFVWKKKQVDATPEKLKELESFRRELAEILEPPPKQ
;
A
#
# COMPACT_ATOMS: atom_id res chain seq x y z
N MET A 1 -5.61 15.37 -14.95
CA MET A 1 -6.23 14.03 -14.92
C MET A 1 -5.10 13.02 -15.05
N VAL A 2 -4.96 12.07 -14.13
CA VAL A 2 -3.98 10.99 -14.32
C VAL A 2 -4.56 10.09 -15.40
N GLU A 3 -4.08 10.22 -16.63
CA GLU A 3 -4.38 9.28 -17.71
C GLU A 3 -3.64 7.98 -17.40
N LEU A 4 -4.34 7.08 -16.72
CA LEU A 4 -3.83 5.75 -16.45
C LEU A 4 -3.80 4.97 -17.76
N SER A 5 -2.64 4.41 -18.08
CA SER A 5 -2.49 3.52 -19.24
C SER A 5 -3.35 2.26 -19.06
N PRO A 6 -3.75 1.57 -20.15
CA PRO A 6 -4.57 0.35 -20.06
C PRO A 6 -3.96 -0.72 -19.15
N GLN A 7 -2.63 -0.88 -19.15
CA GLN A 7 -1.95 -1.79 -18.21
C GLN A 7 -2.14 -1.38 -16.75
N GLN A 8 -2.13 -0.07 -16.45
CA GLN A 8 -2.35 0.44 -15.09
C GLN A 8 -3.80 0.22 -14.66
N MET A 9 -4.76 0.41 -15.57
CA MET A 9 -6.17 0.09 -15.31
C MET A 9 -6.35 -1.39 -14.97
N GLN A 10 -5.75 -2.31 -15.75
CA GLN A 10 -5.85 -3.74 -15.45
C GLN A 10 -5.26 -4.12 -14.09
N ILE A 11 -4.11 -3.53 -13.70
CA ILE A 11 -3.54 -3.76 -12.37
C ILE A 11 -4.51 -3.25 -11.29
N ILE A 12 -5.09 -2.06 -11.48
CA ILE A 12 -6.06 -1.48 -10.54
C ILE A 12 -7.31 -2.36 -10.44
N GLU A 13 -7.85 -2.84 -11.54
CA GLU A 13 -8.99 -3.76 -11.56
C GLU A 13 -8.67 -5.04 -10.76
N ARG A 14 -7.51 -5.65 -10.98
CA ARG A 14 -7.06 -6.84 -10.20
C ARG A 14 -6.93 -6.54 -8.71
N LEU A 15 -6.45 -5.34 -8.35
CA LEU A 15 -6.42 -4.89 -6.96
C LEU A 15 -7.84 -4.78 -6.39
N PHE A 16 -8.77 -4.20 -7.14
CA PHE A 16 -10.18 -4.13 -6.71
C PHE A 16 -10.81 -5.51 -6.55
N GLU A 17 -10.54 -6.46 -7.45
CA GLU A 17 -10.99 -7.85 -7.35
C GLU A 17 -10.41 -8.58 -6.14
N ALA A 18 -9.15 -8.31 -5.79
CA ALA A 18 -8.51 -8.81 -4.58
C ALA A 18 -9.00 -8.14 -3.28
N GLY A 19 -9.92 -7.17 -3.39
CA GLY A 19 -10.54 -6.47 -2.26
C GLY A 19 -9.82 -5.22 -1.81
N PHE A 20 -8.83 -4.74 -2.57
CA PHE A 20 -8.21 -3.45 -2.33
C PHE A 20 -9.18 -2.32 -2.73
N ARG A 21 -9.10 -1.21 -2.02
CA ARG A 21 -9.86 0.00 -2.24
C ARG A 21 -8.91 1.15 -2.46
N GLN A 22 -9.09 1.87 -3.55
CA GLN A 22 -8.41 3.14 -3.74
C GLN A 22 -8.91 4.15 -2.71
N ILE A 23 -7.98 4.81 -2.03
CA ILE A 23 -8.25 5.90 -1.10
C ILE A 23 -7.38 7.10 -1.47
N ALA A 24 -7.79 8.30 -1.08
CA ALA A 24 -6.95 9.49 -1.15
C ALA A 24 -6.33 9.73 0.23
N ILE A 25 -5.00 9.71 0.33
CA ILE A 25 -4.29 10.00 1.57
C ILE A 25 -3.47 11.27 1.35
N PRO A 26 -3.83 12.42 1.93
CA PRO A 26 -2.98 13.61 1.87
C PRO A 26 -1.64 13.33 2.58
N PRO A 27 -0.48 13.74 2.02
CA PRO A 27 -0.26 14.58 0.83
C PRO A 27 -0.10 13.80 -0.50
N TYR A 28 -0.36 12.49 -0.52
CA TYR A 28 -0.21 11.61 -1.67
C TYR A 28 -1.42 11.65 -2.63
N GLU A 29 -2.12 12.77 -2.75
CA GLU A 29 -3.30 12.92 -3.63
C GLU A 29 -2.96 12.68 -5.11
N SER A 30 -1.70 12.88 -5.48
CA SER A 30 -1.17 12.61 -6.82
C SER A 30 -0.74 11.15 -7.04
N ALA A 31 -0.76 10.32 -5.99
CA ALA A 31 -0.38 8.91 -6.04
C ALA A 31 -1.61 8.01 -5.88
N LEU A 32 -1.45 6.74 -6.28
CA LEU A 32 -2.46 5.71 -6.12
C LEU A 32 -2.31 5.07 -4.74
N CYS A 33 -3.05 5.55 -3.75
CA CYS A 33 -3.09 4.88 -2.45
C CYS A 33 -4.12 3.75 -2.45
N MET A 34 -3.64 2.52 -2.25
CA MET A 34 -4.49 1.33 -2.15
C MET A 34 -4.56 0.87 -0.70
N LYS A 35 -5.77 0.65 -0.20
CA LYS A 35 -6.08 0.18 1.15
C LYS A 35 -6.77 -1.17 1.11
N LYS A 36 -6.44 -2.07 2.04
CA LYS A 36 -7.21 -3.29 2.31
C LYS A 36 -7.20 -3.53 3.81
N GLY A 37 -8.39 -3.60 4.41
CA GLY A 37 -8.53 -3.64 5.88
C GLY A 37 -7.87 -2.41 6.51
N ASP A 38 -6.96 -2.64 7.44
CA ASP A 38 -6.18 -1.59 8.11
C ASP A 38 -4.78 -1.38 7.50
N CYS A 39 -4.47 -1.99 6.35
CA CYS A 39 -3.21 -1.79 5.64
C CYS A 39 -3.40 -0.89 4.42
N ALA A 40 -2.39 -0.09 4.10
CA ALA A 40 -2.35 0.69 2.88
C ALA A 40 -0.96 0.71 2.25
N ALA A 41 -0.90 0.87 0.93
CA ALA A 41 0.31 1.10 0.17
C ALA A 41 0.14 2.31 -0.74
N VAL A 42 1.25 2.99 -0.99
CA VAL A 42 1.32 4.10 -1.94
C VAL A 42 1.97 3.58 -3.21
N LEU A 43 1.22 3.66 -4.29
CA LEU A 43 1.63 3.25 -5.62
C LEU A 43 1.79 4.47 -6.51
N ALA A 44 2.74 4.42 -7.43
CA ALA A 44 2.93 5.43 -8.45
C ALA A 44 2.80 4.81 -9.83
N ALA A 45 1.95 5.41 -10.65
CA ALA A 45 1.91 5.17 -12.08
C ALA A 45 3.26 5.57 -12.70
N VAL A 46 3.93 4.64 -13.39
CA VAL A 46 5.20 4.94 -14.08
C VAL A 46 4.90 5.40 -15.50
N PRO A 47 5.43 6.57 -15.92
CA PRO A 47 5.36 6.97 -17.32
C PRO A 47 6.17 5.99 -18.17
N GLY A 48 5.51 5.27 -19.08
CA GLY A 48 6.11 4.18 -19.86
C GLY A 48 5.44 2.81 -19.66
N GLY A 49 4.44 2.72 -18.78
CA GLY A 49 3.61 1.53 -18.60
C GLY A 49 3.93 0.79 -17.31
N GLY A 50 2.94 0.68 -16.43
CA GLY A 50 3.03 -0.06 -15.17
C GLY A 50 2.82 0.79 -13.92
N ILE A 51 2.69 0.10 -12.79
CA ILE A 51 2.52 0.68 -11.46
C ILE A 51 3.68 0.18 -10.60
N LYS A 52 4.39 1.10 -9.95
CA LYS A 52 5.44 0.76 -8.98
C LYS A 52 5.02 1.16 -7.58
N LEU A 53 5.59 0.48 -6.60
CA LEU A 53 5.45 0.87 -5.20
C LEU A 53 6.28 2.16 -4.96
N LEU A 54 5.63 3.23 -4.50
CA LEU A 54 6.30 4.48 -4.17
C LEU A 54 6.76 4.49 -2.70
N ALA A 55 5.98 3.86 -1.82
CA ALA A 55 6.32 3.68 -0.42
C ALA A 55 5.96 2.26 0.04
N PRO A 56 6.75 1.66 0.95
CA PRO A 56 6.43 0.35 1.52
C PRO A 56 5.03 0.35 2.15
N PRO A 57 4.33 -0.79 2.15
CA PRO A 57 3.04 -0.89 2.81
C PRO A 57 3.15 -0.50 4.28
N ALA A 58 2.17 0.24 4.75
CA ALA A 58 2.06 0.70 6.12
C ALA A 58 0.70 0.39 6.69
N TYR A 59 0.64 0.26 8.02
CA TYR A 59 -0.62 0.18 8.71
C TYR A 59 -1.26 1.57 8.78
N LEU A 60 -2.58 1.64 8.60
CA LEU A 60 -3.34 2.85 8.74
C LEU A 60 -3.63 3.08 10.22
N VAL A 61 -3.18 4.22 10.73
CA VAL A 61 -3.52 4.69 12.07
C VAL A 61 -4.45 5.88 11.90
N GLU A 62 -5.70 5.75 12.34
CA GLU A 62 -6.75 6.76 12.14
C GLU A 62 -6.90 7.19 10.67
N GLY A 63 -6.83 6.22 9.75
CA GLY A 63 -6.97 6.48 8.30
C GLY A 63 -5.73 7.11 7.64
N ASN A 64 -4.61 7.21 8.33
CA ASN A 64 -3.38 7.80 7.81
C ASN A 64 -2.21 6.79 7.79
N LEU A 65 -1.28 6.97 6.85
CA LEU A 65 -0.07 6.14 6.74
C LEU A 65 0.81 6.33 7.97
N SER A 66 0.92 5.27 8.78
CA SER A 66 1.84 5.26 9.91
C SER A 66 3.26 4.87 9.48
N VAL A 67 4.23 5.25 10.30
CA VAL A 67 5.62 4.81 10.14
C VAL A 67 5.87 3.69 11.13
N LYS A 68 6.38 2.56 10.62
CA LYS A 68 6.84 1.47 11.47
C LYS A 68 8.17 1.85 12.10
N LEU A 69 8.18 2.04 13.42
CA LEU A 69 9.38 2.30 14.20
C LEU A 69 9.69 1.11 15.09
N LYS A 70 10.98 0.82 15.27
CA LYS A 70 11.45 -0.15 16.25
C LYS A 70 11.77 0.59 17.54
N CYS A 71 10.96 0.37 18.57
CA CYS A 71 11.16 0.96 19.89
C CYS A 71 11.66 -0.14 20.84
N GLY A 72 12.98 -0.26 20.96
CA GLY A 72 13.63 -1.32 21.74
C GLY A 72 13.38 -2.71 21.14
N SER A 73 12.74 -3.59 21.92
CA SER A 73 12.35 -4.95 21.52
C SER A 73 10.99 -5.03 20.82
N ALA A 74 10.19 -3.96 20.83
CA ALA A 74 8.88 -3.91 20.19
C ALA A 74 8.88 -3.09 18.89
N GLN A 75 7.97 -3.42 17.98
CA GLN A 75 7.66 -2.60 16.81
C GLN A 75 6.38 -1.81 17.11
N VAL A 76 6.38 -0.53 16.73
CA VAL A 76 5.23 0.36 16.91
C VAL A 76 4.95 1.10 15.61
N PHE A 77 3.67 1.26 15.29
CA PHE A 77 3.17 2.09 14.22
C PHE A 77 2.89 3.49 14.76
N VAL A 78 3.67 4.46 14.32
CA VAL A 78 3.57 5.84 14.79
C VAL A 78 3.02 6.72 13.68
N TRP A 79 1.97 7.46 14.00
CA TRP A 79 1.45 8.51 13.15
C TRP A 79 1.20 9.77 13.98
N LYS A 80 1.92 10.85 13.66
CA LYS A 80 1.91 12.12 14.43
C LYS A 80 2.08 11.88 15.94
N LYS A 81 1.03 12.09 16.73
CA LYS A 81 1.02 11.92 18.20
C LYS A 81 0.45 10.56 18.64
N LYS A 82 -0.05 9.75 17.71
CA LYS A 82 -0.61 8.44 17.96
C LYS A 82 0.44 7.37 17.72
N GLN A 83 0.52 6.43 18.65
CA GLN A 83 1.33 5.23 18.53
C GLN A 83 0.42 4.04 18.76
N VAL A 84 0.57 3.03 17.92
CA VAL A 84 -0.18 1.80 17.98
C VAL A 84 0.83 0.67 17.97
N ASP A 85 0.70 -0.28 18.89
CA ASP A 85 1.58 -1.44 18.90
C ASP A 85 1.45 -2.23 17.60
N ALA A 86 2.61 -2.49 16.98
CA ALA A 86 2.70 -3.37 15.82
C ALA A 86 2.75 -4.81 16.35
N THR A 87 1.60 -5.26 16.84
CA THR A 87 1.42 -6.64 17.31
C THR A 87 1.82 -7.61 16.20
N PRO A 88 2.27 -8.83 16.55
CA PRO A 88 2.65 -9.83 15.56
C PRO A 88 1.53 -10.14 14.57
N GLU A 89 0.26 -10.06 15.00
CA GLU A 89 -0.90 -10.19 14.13
C GLU A 89 -0.95 -9.09 13.05
N LYS A 90 -0.81 -7.82 13.42
CA LYS A 90 -0.79 -6.69 12.46
C LYS A 90 0.39 -6.76 11.52
N LEU A 91 1.55 -7.18 12.02
CA LEU A 91 2.73 -7.39 11.18
C LEU A 91 2.49 -8.50 10.17
N LYS A 92 1.84 -9.60 10.58
CA LYS A 92 1.47 -10.70 9.70
C LYS A 92 0.46 -10.24 8.64
N GLU A 93 -0.55 -9.48 9.02
CA GLU A 93 -1.49 -8.88 8.07
C GLU A 93 -0.81 -7.96 7.07
N LEU A 94 0.11 -7.11 7.54
CA LEU A 94 0.87 -6.20 6.68
C LEU A 94 1.78 -6.96 5.71
N GLU A 95 2.43 -8.03 6.16
CA GLU A 95 3.26 -8.90 5.32
C GLU A 95 2.41 -9.65 4.28
N SER A 96 1.26 -10.19 4.68
CA SER A 96 0.29 -10.81 3.76
C SER A 96 -0.20 -9.81 2.71
N PHE A 97 -0.59 -8.61 3.15
CA PHE A 97 -0.99 -7.51 2.27
C PHE A 97 0.13 -7.15 1.28
N ARG A 98 1.37 -7.01 1.77
CA ARG A 98 2.52 -6.71 0.94
C ARG A 98 2.76 -7.78 -0.11
N ARG A 99 2.66 -9.06 0.28
CA ARG A 99 2.89 -10.18 -0.63
C ARG A 99 1.84 -10.23 -1.72
N GLU A 100 0.57 -10.15 -1.35
CA GLU A 100 -0.55 -10.17 -2.29
C GLU A 100 -0.49 -8.96 -3.25
N LEU A 101 -0.16 -7.77 -2.72
CA LEU A 101 0.07 -6.58 -3.53
C LEU A 101 1.23 -6.78 -4.51
N ALA A 102 2.36 -7.34 -4.07
CA ALA A 102 3.50 -7.61 -4.94
C ALA A 102 3.16 -8.64 -6.03
N GLU A 103 2.40 -9.69 -5.70
CA GLU A 103 1.93 -10.69 -6.68
C GLU A 103 1.01 -10.09 -7.75
N ILE A 104 0.22 -9.08 -7.40
CA ILE A 104 -0.65 -8.36 -8.36
C ILE A 104 0.16 -7.36 -9.20
N LEU A 105 1.13 -6.69 -8.59
CA LEU A 105 2.00 -5.71 -9.23
C LEU A 105 3.10 -6.34 -10.09
N GLU A 106 3.49 -7.59 -9.79
CA GLU A 106 4.46 -8.33 -10.60
C GLU A 106 3.92 -8.43 -12.03
N PRO A 107 4.63 -7.87 -13.03
CA PRO A 107 4.27 -8.13 -14.41
C PRO A 107 4.40 -9.64 -14.64
N PRO A 108 3.57 -10.25 -15.51
CA PRO A 108 3.81 -11.63 -15.91
C PRO A 108 5.29 -11.72 -16.35
N PRO A 109 6.06 -12.71 -15.84
CA PRO A 109 7.45 -12.84 -16.23
C PRO A 109 7.47 -12.87 -17.76
N LYS A 110 8.24 -11.95 -18.37
CA LYS A 110 8.57 -11.98 -19.79
C LYS A 110 9.21 -13.34 -20.06
N GLN A 111 8.41 -14.26 -20.56
CA GLN A 111 8.85 -15.56 -21.07
C GLN A 111 9.42 -15.40 -22.48
#